data_AF-A0A937VAB6-F1
#
_entry.id   AF-A0A937VAB6-F1
#
_cell.length_a   1.000
_cell.length_b   1.000
_cell.length_c   1.000
_cell.angle_alpha   90.00
_cell.angle_beta   90.00
_cell.angle_gamma   90.00
#
_symmetry.space_group_name_H-M   'P 1'
#
loop_
_entity.id
_entity.type
_entity.pdbx_description
1 polymer ?
#
loop_
_entity_poly.entity_id
_entity_poly.type
_entity_poly.pdbx_seq_one_letter_code
_entity_poly.pdbx_strand_id
1 'polypeptide(L)'
;MPSLHILLLDLDDVLIQQVAYHQSLKDSVAMVGRWCGIRAALTDEDISVFEALGVTSEWDSSAICAALLLERAWEEDPSRRLPHSPDAPDGRPLEAGIPDFQGYFRSAIHPGLSG
;
A
#
# COMPACT_ATOMS: atom_id res chain seq x y z
N MET A 1 46.87 -23.32 17.06
CA MET A 1 46.14 -22.23 16.40
C MET A 1 44.77 -22.13 17.05
N PRO A 2 44.32 -20.96 17.54
CA PRO A 2 42.96 -20.85 18.04
C PRO A 2 41.98 -21.08 16.87
N SER A 3 40.91 -21.83 17.13
CA SER A 3 39.82 -22.02 16.16
C SER A 3 39.01 -20.72 16.06
N LEU A 4 38.82 -20.23 14.84
CA LEU A 4 37.92 -19.11 14.58
C LEU A 4 36.49 -19.65 14.52
N HIS A 5 35.62 -19.13 15.36
CA HIS A 5 34.18 -19.40 15.32
C HIS A 5 33.47 -18.15 14.80
N ILE A 6 32.78 -18.29 13.67
CA ILE A 6 32.00 -17.22 13.04
C ILE A 6 30.51 -17.55 13.21
N LEU A 7 29.74 -16.59 13.69
CA LEU A 7 28.27 -16.63 13.69
C LEU A 7 27.76 -15.66 12.63
N LEU A 8 26.87 -16.14 11.76
CA LEU A 8 26.13 -15.33 10.80
C LEU A 8 24.70 -15.23 11.33
N LEU A 9 24.29 -14.02 11.68
CA LEU A 9 22.95 -13.72 12.17
C LEU A 9 22.31 -12.79 11.15
N ASP A 10 21.11 -13.16 10.70
CA ASP A 10 20.28 -12.28 9.89
C ASP A 10 19.74 -11.12 10.75
N LEU A 11 19.26 -10.06 10.11
CA LEU A 11 18.75 -8.89 10.81
C LEU A 11 17.25 -9.03 11.06
N ASP A 12 16.48 -9.14 9.99
CA ASP A 12 15.01 -9.06 10.02
C ASP A 12 14.43 -10.36 10.56
N ASP A 13 13.49 -10.25 11.50
CA ASP A 13 12.86 -11.39 12.19
C ASP A 13 13.82 -12.31 12.96
N VAL A 14 15.10 -11.96 13.04
CA VAL A 14 16.11 -12.63 13.87
C VAL A 14 16.63 -11.71 14.97
N LEU A 15 17.11 -10.52 14.60
CA LEU A 15 17.64 -9.53 15.54
C LEU A 15 16.66 -8.39 15.81
N ILE A 16 15.79 -8.06 14.85
CA ILE A 16 14.81 -6.97 14.96
C ILE A 16 13.43 -7.37 14.44
N GLN A 17 12.38 -6.80 15.03
CA GLN A 17 11.01 -6.91 14.54
C GLN A 17 10.70 -5.75 13.58
N GLN A 18 10.22 -6.08 12.39
CA GLN A 18 10.00 -5.12 11.30
C GLN A 18 8.63 -4.42 11.38
N VAL A 19 8.36 -3.74 12.50
CA VAL A 19 7.07 -3.06 12.74
C VAL A 19 6.91 -1.80 11.88
N ALA A 20 8.02 -1.21 11.41
CA ALA A 20 8.00 0.06 10.69
C ALA A 20 7.45 -0.03 9.26
N TYR A 21 7.58 -1.18 8.59
CA TYR A 21 7.20 -1.31 7.18
C TYR A 21 5.69 -1.21 6.96
N HIS A 22 4.89 -1.94 7.75
CA HIS A 22 3.43 -1.84 7.67
C HIS A 22 2.94 -0.43 7.99
N GLN A 23 3.57 0.24 8.96
CA GLN A 23 3.20 1.62 9.29
C GLN A 23 3.59 2.58 8.15
N SER A 24 4.78 2.44 7.58
CA SER A 24 5.24 3.26 6.45
C SER A 24 4.32 3.11 5.22
N LEU A 25 3.89 1.89 4.93
CA LEU A 25 2.89 1.60 3.90
C LEU A 25 1.57 2.33 4.19
N LYS A 26 1.02 2.18 5.41
CA LYS A 26 -0.22 2.86 5.82
C LYS A 26 -0.13 4.38 5.67
N ASP A 27 0.98 4.97 6.10
CA ASP A 27 1.22 6.42 6.02
C ASP A 27 1.31 6.89 4.56
N SER A 28 1.99 6.10 3.71
CA SER A 28 2.12 6.38 2.28
C SER A 28 0.76 6.33 1.57
N VAL A 29 -0.06 5.31 1.85
CA VAL A 29 -1.42 5.18 1.30
C VAL A 29 -2.33 6.30 1.79
N ALA A 30 -2.27 6.64 3.08
CA ALA A 30 -3.02 7.76 3.62
C ALA A 30 -2.63 9.09 2.98
N MET A 31 -1.33 9.31 2.73
CA MET A 31 -0.83 10.50 2.06
C MET A 31 -1.38 10.64 0.63
N VAL A 32 -1.29 9.58 -0.17
CA VAL A 32 -1.85 9.59 -1.54
C VAL A 32 -3.37 9.76 -1.51
N GLY A 33 -4.05 9.10 -0.57
CA GLY A 33 -5.49 9.24 -0.35
C GLY A 33 -5.87 10.71 -0.13
N ARG A 34 -5.17 11.40 0.78
CA ARG A 34 -5.41 12.83 1.04
C ARG A 34 -5.30 13.69 -0.21
N TRP A 35 -4.30 13.48 -1.06
CA TRP A 35 -4.19 14.21 -2.33
C TRP A 35 -5.30 13.86 -3.33
N CYS A 36 -5.80 12.63 -3.28
CA CYS A 36 -6.97 12.21 -4.05
C CYS A 36 -8.28 12.77 -3.48
N GLY A 37 -8.30 13.31 -2.26
CA GLY A 37 -9.52 13.71 -1.56
C GLY A 37 -10.25 12.54 -0.90
N ILE A 38 -9.57 11.40 -0.73
CA ILE A 38 -10.10 10.15 -0.17
C ILE A 38 -9.42 9.92 1.19
N ARG A 39 -10.20 9.69 2.24
CA ARG A 39 -9.64 9.25 3.54
C ARG A 39 -9.33 7.75 3.50
N ALA A 40 -8.24 7.40 2.84
CA ALA A 40 -7.74 6.03 2.78
C ALA A 40 -7.15 5.61 4.13
N ALA A 41 -7.52 4.42 4.60
CA ALA A 41 -6.98 3.81 5.80
C ALA A 41 -6.76 2.32 5.54
N LEU A 42 -5.51 1.95 5.28
CA LEU A 42 -5.13 0.55 5.06
C LEU A 42 -5.05 -0.19 6.40
N THR A 43 -5.64 -1.37 6.48
CA THR A 43 -5.61 -2.21 7.69
C THR A 43 -4.52 -3.28 7.60
N ASP A 44 -4.11 -3.87 8.72
CA ASP A 44 -3.18 -5.02 8.71
C ASP A 44 -3.79 -6.24 7.99
N GLU A 45 -5.12 -6.37 8.00
CA GLU A 45 -5.82 -7.40 7.25
C GLU A 45 -5.67 -7.17 5.75
N ASP A 46 -5.80 -5.92 5.27
CA ASP A 46 -5.55 -5.61 3.87
C ASP A 46 -4.11 -5.95 3.49
N ILE A 47 -3.13 -5.53 4.29
CA ILE A 47 -1.70 -5.82 4.09
C ILE A 47 -1.46 -7.34 4.01
N SER A 48 -2.06 -8.10 4.92
CA SER A 48 -1.94 -9.56 4.95
C SER A 48 -2.43 -10.22 3.65
N VAL A 49 -3.42 -9.62 2.97
CA VAL A 49 -3.88 -10.09 1.65
C VAL A 49 -2.80 -9.84 0.59
N PHE A 50 -2.14 -8.68 0.56
CA PHE A 50 -1.01 -8.46 -0.37
C PHE A 50 0.07 -9.51 -0.17
N GLU A 51 0.47 -9.75 1.08
CA GLU A 51 1.53 -10.68 1.44
C GLU A 51 1.18 -12.13 1.11
N ALA A 52 -0.05 -12.55 1.41
CA ALA A 52 -0.55 -13.89 1.07
C ALA A 52 -0.53 -14.17 -0.44
N LEU A 53 -0.51 -13.12 -1.25
CA LEU A 53 -0.49 -13.19 -2.72
C LEU A 53 0.92 -12.99 -3.30
N GLY A 54 1.94 -12.97 -2.44
CA GLY A 54 3.35 -12.84 -2.84
C GLY A 54 3.81 -11.40 -3.03
N VAL A 55 2.98 -10.39 -2.74
CA VAL A 55 3.38 -8.98 -2.73
C VAL A 55 3.88 -8.64 -1.33
N THR A 56 5.16 -8.92 -1.07
CA THR A 56 5.79 -8.73 0.25
C THR A 56 6.66 -7.48 0.34
N SER A 57 6.85 -6.77 -0.78
CA SER A 57 7.56 -5.49 -0.83
C SER A 57 6.58 -4.35 -0.54
N GLU A 58 6.87 -3.54 0.48
CA GLU A 58 6.07 -2.35 0.83
C GLU A 58 5.98 -1.34 -0.34
N TRP A 59 6.97 -1.35 -1.23
CA TRP A 59 7.06 -0.44 -2.39
C TRP A 59 6.06 -0.85 -3.46
N ASP A 60 5.93 -2.16 -3.68
CA ASP A 60 4.96 -2.73 -4.62
C ASP A 60 3.53 -2.55 -4.09
N SER A 61 3.30 -2.87 -2.81
CA SER A 61 2.00 -2.64 -2.14
C SER A 61 1.60 -1.16 -2.18
N SER A 62 2.54 -0.25 -1.93
CA SER A 62 2.30 1.21 -2.00
C SER A 62 1.92 1.65 -3.41
N ALA A 63 2.64 1.18 -4.43
CA ALA A 63 2.37 1.53 -5.82
C ALA A 63 0.98 1.05 -6.27
N ILE A 64 0.59 -0.17 -5.89
CA ILE A 64 -0.73 -0.72 -6.23
C ILE A 64 -1.84 0.07 -5.51
N CYS A 65 -1.70 0.31 -4.22
CA CYS A 65 -2.67 1.11 -3.47
C CYS A 65 -2.83 2.51 -4.06
N ALA A 66 -1.71 3.16 -4.43
CA ALA A 66 -1.73 4.47 -5.08
C ALA A 66 -2.45 4.45 -6.43
N ALA A 67 -2.22 3.41 -7.25
CA ALA A 67 -2.91 3.24 -8.53
C ALA A 67 -4.43 3.11 -8.36
N LEU A 68 -4.88 2.31 -7.38
CA LEU A 68 -6.30 2.12 -7.11
C LEU A 68 -6.98 3.40 -6.58
N LEU A 69 -6.28 4.17 -5.73
CA LEU A 69 -6.77 5.46 -5.27
C LEU A 69 -6.89 6.47 -6.42
N LEU A 70 -5.92 6.47 -7.33
CA LEU A 70 -5.93 7.32 -8.53
C LEU A 70 -7.04 6.96 -9.49
N GLU A 71 -7.22 5.67 -9.75
CA GLU A 71 -8.30 5.17 -10.59
C GLU A 71 -9.65 5.61 -10.03
N ARG A 72 -9.90 5.37 -8.74
CA ARG A 72 -11.13 5.82 -8.06
C ARG A 72 -11.32 7.33 -8.16
N ALA A 73 -10.25 8.10 -7.99
CA ALA A 73 -10.31 9.55 -8.06
C ALA A 73 -10.63 10.05 -9.48
N TRP A 74 -10.14 9.35 -10.51
CA TRP A 74 -10.41 9.67 -11.91
C TRP A 74 -11.76 9.17 -12.42
N GLU A 75 -12.33 8.12 -11.81
CA GLU A 75 -13.73 7.71 -12.05
C GLU A 75 -14.70 8.85 -11.70
N GLU A 76 -14.47 9.54 -10.58
CA GLU A 76 -15.29 10.68 -10.16
C GLU A 76 -14.90 12.00 -10.86
N ASP A 77 -13.60 12.23 -11.05
CA ASP A 77 -13.07 13.44 -11.69
C ASP A 77 -11.87 13.14 -12.63
N PRO A 78 -12.12 12.93 -13.93
CA PRO A 78 -11.06 12.67 -14.91
C PRO A 78 -10.06 13.83 -15.08
N SER A 79 -10.44 15.04 -14.67
CA SER A 79 -9.58 16.22 -14.75
C SER A 79 -8.62 16.36 -13.57
N ARG A 80 -8.80 15.53 -12.53
CA ARG A 80 -7.97 15.59 -11.31
C ARG A 80 -6.50 15.40 -11.63
N ARG A 81 -5.66 16.18 -10.95
CA ARG A 81 -4.21 16.07 -11.01
C ARG A 81 -3.68 15.88 -9.60
N LEU A 82 -2.68 15.01 -9.47
CA LEU A 82 -1.91 14.90 -8.24
C LEU A 82 -1.02 16.13 -8.07
N PRO A 83 -0.72 16.50 -6.82
CA PRO A 83 0.19 17.59 -6.54
C PRO A 83 1.63 17.25 -6.94
N HIS A 84 2.42 18.29 -7.17
CA HIS A 84 3.85 18.18 -7.50
C HIS A 84 4.76 18.23 -6.26
N SER A 85 4.20 18.27 -5.06
CA SER A 85 4.93 18.35 -3.80
C SER A 85 4.27 17.49 -2.72
N PRO A 86 5.05 16.82 -1.86
CA PRO A 86 4.52 16.06 -0.74
C PRO A 86 3.81 16.93 0.31
N ASP A 87 4.20 18.19 0.44
CA ASP A 87 3.60 19.14 1.38
C ASP A 87 2.37 19.87 0.81
N ALA A 88 1.86 19.40 -0.33
CA ALA A 88 0.70 19.99 -0.95
C ALA A 88 -0.56 19.80 -0.08
N PRO A 89 -1.51 20.75 -0.15
CA PRO A 89 -2.77 20.61 0.56
C PRO A 89 -3.52 19.37 0.09
N ASP A 90 -4.37 18.85 0.97
CA ASP A 90 -5.31 17.79 0.65
C ASP A 90 -6.14 18.15 -0.59
N GLY A 91 -6.40 17.16 -1.43
CA GLY A 91 -7.30 17.32 -2.57
C GLY A 91 -8.71 17.63 -2.10
N ARG A 92 -9.50 18.27 -2.97
CA ARG A 92 -10.93 18.47 -2.68
C ARG A 92 -11.57 17.11 -2.36
N PRO A 93 -12.37 17.00 -1.28
CA PRO A 93 -13.00 15.73 -0.90
C PRO A 93 -13.76 15.12 -2.07
N LEU A 94 -13.65 13.80 -2.22
CA LEU A 94 -14.48 13.02 -3.12
C LEU A 94 -15.62 12.40 -2.31
N GLU A 95 -16.79 12.30 -2.92
CA GLU A 95 -17.92 11.58 -2.32
C GLU A 95 -17.71 10.06 -2.40
N ALA A 96 -16.90 9.61 -3.36
CA ALA A 96 -16.52 8.22 -3.46
C ALA A 96 -15.77 7.72 -2.22
N GLY A 97 -16.19 6.54 -1.74
CA GLY A 97 -15.50 5.81 -0.69
C GLY A 97 -14.14 5.26 -1.13
N ILE A 98 -13.41 4.70 -0.17
CA ILE A 98 -12.13 4.03 -0.41
C ILE A 98 -12.27 2.91 -1.48
N PRO A 99 -11.23 2.63 -2.28
CA PRO A 99 -11.21 1.46 -3.15
C PRO A 99 -11.37 0.17 -2.33
N ASP A 100 -12.02 -0.84 -2.93
CA ASP A 100 -12.02 -2.20 -2.37
C ASP A 100 -10.70 -2.88 -2.74
N PHE A 101 -9.68 -2.68 -1.89
CA PHE A 101 -8.36 -3.26 -2.09
C PHE A 101 -8.45 -4.80 -2.16
N GLN A 102 -9.19 -5.42 -1.24
CA GLN A 102 -9.31 -6.88 -1.19
C GLN A 102 -10.01 -7.44 -2.43
N GLY A 103 -11.11 -6.80 -2.86
CA GLY A 103 -11.85 -7.18 -4.06
C GLY A 103 -11.01 -7.10 -5.33
N TYR A 104 -10.22 -6.04 -5.49
CA TYR A 104 -9.31 -5.88 -6.63
C TYR A 104 -8.30 -7.02 -6.73
N PHE A 105 -7.67 -7.41 -5.62
CA PHE A 105 -6.68 -8.47 -5.65
C PHE A 105 -7.29 -9.86 -5.89
N ARG A 106 -8.46 -10.13 -5.31
CA ARG A 106 -9.20 -11.37 -5.58
C ARG A 106 -9.51 -11.53 -7.06
N SER A 107 -9.90 -10.44 -7.75
CA SER A 107 -10.20 -10.48 -9.19
C SER A 107 -8.94 -10.59 -10.06
N ALA A 108 -7.83 -9.98 -9.66
CA ALA A 108 -6.56 -10.05 -10.38
C ALA A 108 -5.95 -11.47 -10.44
N ILE A 109 -6.21 -12.31 -9.43
CA ILE A 109 -5.71 -13.69 -9.37
C ILE A 109 -6.63 -14.68 -10.10
N HIS A 110 -7.91 -14.36 -10.16
CA HIS A 110 -8.90 -15.13 -10.89
C HIS A 110 -9.61 -14.26 -11.93
N PRO A 111 -8.97 -13.99 -13.09
CA PRO A 111 -9.53 -13.12 -14.13
C PRO A 111 -10.83 -13.64 -14.80
N GLY A 112 -11.41 -14.73 -14.29
CA GLY A 112 -12.67 -15.33 -14.76
C GLY A 112 -13.80 -15.40 -13.74
N LEU A 113 -13.66 -14.82 -12.54
CA LEU A 113 -14.74 -14.74 -11.54
C LEU A 113 -15.25 -13.29 -11.45
N SER A 114 -15.79 -12.79 -12.55
CA SER A 114 -16.71 -11.65 -12.54
C SER A 114 -18.06 -12.16 -13.05
N GLY A 115 -18.93 -12.47 -12.10
CA GLY A 115 -20.34 -12.78 -12.32
C GLY A 115 -21.21 -11.75 -11.62
#